data_AF-A0A497N8D4-F1
#
_entry.id   AF-A0A497N8D4-F1
#
_cell.length_a   1.000
_cell.length_b   1.000
_cell.length_c   1.000
_cell.angle_alpha   90.00
_cell.angle_beta   90.00
_cell.angle_gamma   90.00
#
_symmetry.space_group_name_H-M   'P 1'
#
loop_
_entity.id
_entity.type
_entity.pdbx_description
1 polymer ?
#
loop_
_entity_poly.entity_id
_entity_poly.type
_entity_poly.pdbx_seq_one_letter_code
_entity_poly.pdbx_strand_id
1 'polypeptide(L)'
;MRKTVQDGNTVIISGPASATVLEGTIEVFGGNLIVEEKIVVRRGKSLPFEAKETSILDIVLGTDANVYEVEGSTIPDSWRRVTKEVLSRPKPCTVMVLGNIDSGKTSFCTYLINT
;
A
#
# COMPACT_ATOMS: atom_id res chain seq x y z
N MET A 1 4.25 18.14 -0.67
CA MET A 1 2.96 18.65 -1.17
C MET A 1 1.89 18.04 -0.32
N ARG A 2 0.94 18.83 0.18
CA ARG A 2 -0.15 18.29 0.99
C ARG A 2 -1.26 17.75 0.08
N LYS A 3 -1.68 16.52 0.32
CA LYS A 3 -2.78 15.87 -0.41
C LYS A 3 -3.78 15.32 0.60
N THR A 4 -5.01 15.79 0.51
CA THR A 4 -6.15 15.16 1.18
C THR A 4 -6.60 13.95 0.36
N VAL A 5 -6.82 12.84 1.03
CA VAL A 5 -7.34 11.58 0.47
C VAL A 5 -8.63 11.26 1.20
N GLN A 6 -9.72 11.09 0.47
CA GLN A 6 -11.02 10.77 1.08
C GLN A 6 -11.04 9.32 1.56
N ASP A 7 -11.85 9.05 2.59
CA ASP A 7 -12.06 7.69 3.09
C ASP A 7 -12.37 6.70 1.95
N GLY A 8 -11.68 5.55 1.97
CA GLY A 8 -11.77 4.51 0.97
C GLY A 8 -11.01 4.76 -0.33
N ASN A 9 -10.54 5.99 -0.61
CA ASN A 9 -9.74 6.27 -1.81
C ASN A 9 -8.26 5.93 -1.62
N THR A 10 -7.57 5.73 -2.73
CA THR A 10 -6.15 5.38 -2.73
C THR A 10 -5.33 6.38 -3.54
N VAL A 11 -4.25 6.89 -2.95
CA VAL A 11 -3.21 7.61 -3.70
C VAL A 11 -2.08 6.64 -4.04
N ILE A 12 -1.76 6.53 -5.34
CA ILE A 12 -0.63 5.74 -5.81
C ILE A 12 0.57 6.66 -6.00
N ILE A 13 1.65 6.38 -5.30
CA ILE A 13 2.89 7.15 -5.36
C ILE A 13 3.99 6.28 -5.96
N SER A 14 4.59 6.75 -7.05
CA SER A 14 5.70 6.11 -7.74
C SER A 14 7.01 6.85 -7.46
N GLY A 15 8.01 6.13 -6.96
CA GLY A 15 9.24 6.71 -6.46
C GLY A 15 10.31 6.99 -7.51
N PRO A 16 11.35 7.78 -7.16
CA PRO A 16 11.74 8.12 -5.79
C PRO A 16 10.86 9.20 -5.16
N ALA A 17 10.23 8.89 -4.02
CA ALA A 17 9.36 9.81 -3.29
C ALA A 17 9.30 9.43 -1.80
N SER A 18 8.68 10.26 -0.98
CA SER A 18 8.25 9.88 0.36
C SER A 18 6.90 10.47 0.69
N ALA A 19 6.13 9.77 1.52
CA ALA A 19 4.89 10.28 2.07
C ALA A 19 4.91 10.16 3.58
N THR A 20 4.49 11.22 4.25
CA THR A 20 4.30 11.27 5.71
C THR A 20 2.82 11.49 6.01
N VAL A 21 2.26 10.75 6.97
CA VAL A 21 0.88 10.99 7.42
C VAL A 21 0.87 12.22 8.32
N LEU A 22 0.10 13.24 7.97
CA LEU A 22 -0.10 14.43 8.79
C LEU A 22 -1.36 14.29 9.66
N GLU A 23 -2.43 13.72 9.11
CA GLU A 23 -3.71 13.52 9.79
C GLU A 23 -4.37 12.24 9.27
N GLY A 24 -5.12 11.57 10.14
CA GLY A 24 -5.89 10.36 9.84
C GLY A 24 -5.06 9.07 9.82
N THR A 25 -5.59 8.04 9.16
CA THR A 25 -5.04 6.69 9.10
C THR A 25 -4.94 6.22 7.64
N ILE A 26 -3.74 5.81 7.24
CA ILE A 26 -3.44 5.33 5.89
C ILE A 26 -2.98 3.87 5.95
N GLU A 27 -3.44 3.02 5.05
CA GLU A 27 -2.92 1.67 4.87
C GLU A 27 -2.05 1.59 3.61
N VAL A 28 -0.90 0.93 3.72
CA VAL A 28 -0.03 0.61 2.60
C VAL A 28 0.21 -0.90 2.57
N PHE A 29 -0.37 -1.58 1.58
CA PHE A 29 -0.36 -3.04 1.47
C PHE A 29 -0.64 -3.72 2.82
N GLY A 30 -1.82 -3.47 3.42
CA GLY A 30 -2.24 -4.10 4.68
C GLY A 30 -1.59 -3.53 5.95
N GLY A 31 -0.51 -2.75 5.84
CA GLY A 31 0.14 -2.13 7.00
C GLY A 31 -0.43 -0.73 7.27
N ASN A 32 -0.95 -0.51 8.48
CA ASN A 32 -1.43 0.81 8.89
C ASN A 32 -0.28 1.75 9.23
N LEU A 33 -0.39 2.99 8.76
CA LEU A 33 0.46 4.11 9.07
C LEU A 33 -0.33 5.13 9.89
N ILE A 34 0.26 5.55 11.00
CA ILE A 34 -0.28 6.59 11.86
C ILE A 34 0.43 7.94 11.62
N VAL A 35 -0.11 8.99 12.22
CA VAL A 35 0.43 10.36 12.14
C VAL A 35 1.92 10.41 12.48
N GLU A 36 2.67 11.23 11.74
CA GLU A 36 4.14 11.39 11.76
C GLU A 36 4.94 10.22 11.16
N GLU A 37 4.33 9.08 10.86
CA GLU A 37 5.04 8.00 10.18
C GLU A 37 5.30 8.33 8.71
N LYS A 38 6.49 7.94 8.25
CA LYS A 38 7.00 8.24 6.92
C LYS A 38 7.37 6.96 6.18
N ILE A 39 6.86 6.82 4.96
CA ILE A 39 7.31 5.81 4.01
C ILE A 39 8.14 6.44 2.89
N VAL A 40 9.26 5.79 2.57
CA VAL A 40 10.07 6.10 1.38
C VAL A 40 9.67 5.15 0.25
N VAL A 41 9.17 5.72 -0.84
CA VAL A 41 8.91 5.02 -2.10
C VAL A 41 10.20 5.05 -2.92
N ARG A 42 10.84 3.88 -3.09
CA ARG A 42 12.10 3.77 -3.84
C ARG A 42 11.87 3.92 -5.35
N ARG A 43 12.93 4.28 -6.08
CA ARG A 43 12.90 4.35 -7.56
C ARG A 43 12.41 3.03 -8.16
N GLY A 44 11.51 3.11 -9.13
CA GLY A 44 10.94 1.94 -9.81
C GLY A 44 9.97 1.13 -8.94
N LYS A 45 9.50 1.68 -7.82
CA LYS A 45 8.44 1.11 -6.99
C LYS A 45 7.26 2.07 -6.92
N SER A 46 6.08 1.49 -6.82
CA SER A 46 4.83 2.21 -6.62
C SER A 46 4.10 1.60 -5.44
N LEU A 47 3.68 2.44 -4.50
CA LEU A 47 2.96 2.00 -3.30
C LEU A 47 1.56 2.65 -3.26
N PRO A 48 0.51 1.88 -2.92
CA PRO A 48 -0.83 2.40 -2.71
C PRO A 48 -0.98 2.89 -1.27
N PHE A 49 -1.33 4.16 -1.10
CA PHE A 49 -1.66 4.79 0.18
C PHE A 49 -3.19 4.92 0.25
N GLU A 50 -3.85 3.91 0.80
CA GLU A 50 -5.30 3.84 0.94
C GLU A 50 -5.74 4.51 2.23
N ALA A 51 -6.69 5.44 2.15
CA ALA A 51 -7.26 6.08 3.32
C ALA A 51 -8.28 5.17 4.01
N LYS A 52 -8.10 4.92 5.31
CA LYS A 52 -9.10 4.23 6.17
C LYS A 52 -10.06 5.19 6.86
N GLU A 53 -9.73 6.47 6.77
CA GLU A 53 -10.54 7.63 7.09
C GLU A 53 -9.98 8.81 6.29
N THR A 54 -10.76 9.89 6.10
CA THR A 54 -10.27 11.07 5.39
C THR A 54 -8.98 11.59 6.03
N SER A 55 -7.89 11.57 5.26
CA SER A 55 -6.53 11.73 5.76
C SER A 55 -5.75 12.76 4.96
N ILE A 56 -4.70 13.31 5.56
CA ILE A 56 -3.79 14.26 4.91
C ILE A 56 -2.39 13.68 4.86
N LEU A 57 -1.82 13.58 3.66
CA LEU A 57 -0.44 13.17 3.42
C LEU A 57 0.41 14.38 3.03
N ASP A 58 1.63 14.47 3.57
CA ASP A 58 2.69 15.28 2.95
C ASP A 58 3.57 14.40 2.06
N ILE A 59 3.52 14.67 0.77
CA ILE A 59 4.19 13.90 -0.27
C ILE A 59 5.36 14.71 -0.84
N VAL A 60 6.58 14.19 -0.72
CA VAL A 60 7.77 14.75 -1.35
C VAL A 60 8.13 13.90 -2.57
N LEU A 61 8.07 14.52 -3.75
CA LEU A 61 8.40 13.88 -5.02
C LEU A 61 9.85 14.16 -5.38
N GLY A 62 10.59 13.12 -5.76
CA GLY A 62 11.90 13.24 -6.40
C GLY A 62 11.80 13.28 -7.92
N THR A 63 12.94 13.17 -8.60
CA THR A 63 13.03 13.15 -10.06
C THR A 63 12.26 11.98 -10.65
N ASP A 64 11.44 12.24 -11.67
CA ASP A 64 10.60 11.26 -12.38
C ASP A 64 9.52 10.57 -11.52
N ALA A 65 9.28 11.07 -10.30
CA ALA A 65 8.22 10.55 -9.45
C ALA A 65 6.85 10.96 -9.98
N ASN A 66 5.86 10.10 -9.77
CA ASN A 66 4.48 10.33 -10.19
C ASN A 66 3.52 10.08 -9.02
N VAL A 67 2.43 10.83 -8.97
CA VAL A 67 1.36 10.66 -8.00
C VAL A 67 0.01 10.82 -8.70
N TYR A 68 -0.90 9.89 -8.44
CA TYR A 68 -2.28 9.98 -8.89
C TYR A 68 -3.22 9.30 -7.90
N GLU A 69 -4.49 9.68 -7.94
CA GLU A 69 -5.52 9.13 -7.05
C GLU A 69 -6.47 8.24 -7.86
N VAL A 70 -6.93 7.17 -7.22
CA VAL A 70 -7.98 6.31 -7.71
C VAL A 70 -9.07 6.21 -6.65
N GLU A 71 -10.31 6.13 -7.12
CA GLU A 71 -11.46 5.88 -6.25
C GLU A 71 -11.43 4.43 -5.76
N GLY A 72 -11.63 4.22 -4.47
CA GLY A 72 -11.62 2.89 -3.85
C GLY A 72 -10.24 2.30 -3.57
N SER A 73 -10.29 1.06 -3.06
CA SER A 73 -9.10 0.26 -2.73
C SER A 73 -8.45 -0.34 -3.99
N THR A 74 -7.12 -0.36 -3.99
CA THR A 74 -6.34 -1.02 -5.05
C THR A 74 -5.99 -2.47 -4.74
N ILE A 75 -6.33 -2.96 -3.54
CA ILE A 75 -6.09 -4.35 -3.15
C ILE A 75 -7.19 -5.25 -3.74
N PRO A 76 -6.85 -6.19 -4.63
CA PRO A 76 -7.84 -7.06 -5.25
C PRO A 76 -8.53 -7.98 -4.24
N ASP A 77 -9.81 -8.26 -4.45
CA ASP A 77 -10.56 -9.22 -3.62
C ASP A 77 -9.95 -10.63 -3.64
N SER A 78 -9.32 -10.99 -4.75
CA SER A 78 -8.59 -12.26 -4.87
C SER A 78 -7.46 -12.35 -3.84
N TRP A 79 -6.75 -11.25 -3.57
CA TRP A 79 -5.71 -11.20 -2.54
C TRP A 79 -6.33 -11.39 -1.15
N ARG A 80 -7.40 -10.65 -0.84
CA ARG A 80 -8.09 -10.77 0.46
C ARG A 80 -8.56 -12.20 0.72
N ARG A 81 -9.12 -12.86 -0.30
CA ARG A 81 -9.58 -14.26 -0.21
C ARG A 81 -8.42 -15.23 0.03
N VAL A 82 -7.33 -15.13 -0.73
CA VAL A 82 -6.16 -16.01 -0.57
C VAL A 82 -5.51 -15.78 0.79
N THR A 83 -5.38 -14.53 1.24
CA THR A 83 -4.86 -14.21 2.56
C THR A 83 -5.69 -14.85 3.67
N LYS A 84 -7.02 -14.73 3.62
CA LYS A 84 -7.91 -15.41 4.59
C LYS A 84 -7.72 -16.93 4.58
N GLU A 85 -7.62 -17.54 3.41
CA GLU A 85 -7.38 -18.98 3.29
C GLU A 85 -6.05 -19.38 3.93
N VAL A 86 -4.96 -18.70 3.59
CA VAL A 86 -3.62 -18.95 4.12
C VAL A 86 -3.59 -18.81 5.65
N LEU A 87 -4.16 -17.74 6.19
CA LEU A 87 -4.18 -17.47 7.63
C LEU A 87 -5.01 -18.50 8.43
N SER A 88 -5.97 -19.16 7.78
CA SER A 88 -6.78 -20.23 8.39
C SER A 88 -6.11 -21.60 8.42
N ARG A 89 -4.97 -21.79 7.74
CA ARG A 89 -4.26 -23.08 7.71
C ARG A 89 -3.57 -23.35 9.07
N PRO A 90 -3.50 -24.62 9.52
CA PRO A 90 -2.70 -24.98 10.69
C PRO A 90 -1.22 -24.57 10.52
N LYS A 91 -0.58 -24.18 11.63
CA LYS A 91 0.82 -23.72 11.64
C LYS A 91 1.77 -24.83 12.12
N PRO A 92 3.01 -24.90 11.60
CA PRO A 92 3.62 -23.99 10.61
C PRO A 92 3.08 -24.20 9.19
N CYS A 93 2.94 -23.12 8.44
CA CYS A 93 2.49 -23.12 7.05
C CYS A 93 3.54 -22.44 6.18
N THR A 94 3.94 -23.10 5.09
CA THR A 94 4.86 -22.55 4.09
C THR A 94 4.09 -22.28 2.81
N VAL A 95 4.14 -21.04 2.34
CA VAL A 95 3.45 -20.59 1.12
C VAL A 95 4.47 -20.15 0.09
N MET A 96 4.36 -20.68 -1.12
CA MET A 96 5.17 -20.29 -2.27
C MET A 96 4.33 -19.45 -3.22
N VAL A 97 4.80 -18.23 -3.53
CA VAL A 97 4.11 -17.29 -4.44
C VAL A 97 4.83 -17.28 -5.79
N LEU A 98 4.15 -17.73 -6.84
CA LEU A 98 4.67 -17.85 -8.21
C LEU A 98 3.93 -16.93 -9.18
N GLY A 99 4.59 -16.55 -10.28
CA GLY A 99 4.01 -15.67 -11.30
C GLY A 99 5.07 -14.93 -12.12
N ASN A 100 4.64 -14.35 -13.25
CA ASN A 100 5.49 -13.68 -14.23
C ASN A 100 6.19 -12.42 -13.67
N ILE A 101 7.17 -11.90 -14.42
CA ILE A 101 7.84 -10.65 -14.08
C ILE A 101 6.79 -9.54 -13.91
N ASP A 102 6.95 -8.74 -12.84
CA ASP A 102 6.08 -7.62 -12.48
C ASP A 102 4.58 -7.97 -12.28
N SER A 103 4.26 -9.23 -11.98
CA SER A 103 2.87 -9.66 -11.71
C SER A 103 2.35 -9.31 -10.30
N GLY A 104 3.00 -8.42 -9.57
CA GLY A 104 2.59 -8.03 -8.20
C GLY A 104 2.96 -9.00 -7.07
N LYS A 105 3.82 -10.00 -7.31
CA LYS A 105 4.19 -11.00 -6.28
C LYS A 105 4.74 -10.40 -4.99
N THR A 106 5.71 -9.49 -5.10
CA THR A 106 6.31 -8.83 -3.92
C THR A 106 5.27 -8.03 -3.16
N SER A 107 4.42 -7.29 -3.87
CA SER A 107 3.32 -6.51 -3.30
C SER A 107 2.31 -7.40 -2.56
N PHE A 108 1.96 -8.56 -3.13
CA PHE A 108 1.10 -9.53 -2.47
C PHE A 108 1.75 -10.12 -1.21
N CYS A 109 3.04 -10.47 -1.27
CA CYS A 109 3.76 -10.95 -0.08
C CYS A 109 3.80 -9.90 1.02
N THR A 110 4.03 -8.63 0.68
CA THR A 110 3.98 -7.52 1.64
C THR A 110 2.59 -7.43 2.28
N TYR A 111 1.53 -7.47 1.46
CA TYR A 111 0.15 -7.47 1.94
C TYR A 111 -0.13 -8.65 2.89
N LEU A 112 0.28 -9.86 2.50
CA LEU A 112 0.08 -11.08 3.28
C LEU A 112 0.83 -11.07 4.62
N ILE A 113 2.02 -10.47 4.69
CA ILE A 113 2.80 -10.39 5.94
C ILE A 113 2.19 -9.38 6.91
N ASN A 114 1.58 -8.31 6.39
CA ASN A 114 0.98 -7.25 7.20
C ASN A 114 -0.46 -7.57 7.67
N THR A 115 -1.12 -8.55 7.04
CA THR A 115 -2.50 -8.96 7.36
C THR A 115 -2.52 -10.13 8.33
#